data_AF-A0A950UV77-F1
#
_entry.id   AF-A0A950UV77-F1
#
_cell.length_a   1.000
_cell.length_b   1.000
_cell.length_c   1.000
_cell.angle_alpha   90.00
_cell.angle_beta   90.00
_cell.angle_gamma   90.00
#
_symmetry.space_group_name_H-M   'P 1'
#
loop_
_entity.id
_entity.type
_entity.pdbx_description
1 polymer ?
#
loop_
_entity_poly.entity_id
_entity_poly.type
_entity_poly.pdbx_seq_one_letter_code
_entity_poly.pdbx_strand_id
1 'polypeptide(L)'
;MTTGAIASLVGIGGLAATTTAADARVVCNRYGDCWRETVRYDYPSALGVRFYDDNWRHRYWRDRDRYRSWRWRADHQGRGYWRNGIWITF
;
A
#
# COMPACT_ATOMS: atom_id res chain seq x y z
N MET A 1 -40.39 49.34 -2.42
CA MET A 1 -40.59 47.91 -2.08
C MET A 1 -39.25 47.23 -2.31
N THR A 2 -38.60 46.81 -1.23
CA THR A 2 -37.26 46.20 -1.20
C THR A 2 -37.34 44.76 -1.69
N THR A 3 -36.89 44.50 -2.91
CA THR A 3 -36.92 43.17 -3.53
C THR A 3 -35.88 42.24 -2.90
N GLY A 4 -36.37 41.28 -2.13
CA GLY A 4 -36.04 39.85 -2.26
C GLY A 4 -34.60 39.43 -1.99
N ALA A 5 -34.38 38.93 -0.79
CA ALA A 5 -33.14 38.32 -0.36
C ALA A 5 -32.94 36.87 -0.86
N ILE A 6 -31.72 36.40 -0.60
CA ILE A 6 -31.26 35.02 -0.35
C ILE A 6 -30.49 34.40 -1.52
N ALA A 7 -29.17 34.52 -1.39
CA ALA A 7 -28.15 33.81 -2.13
C ALA A 7 -28.25 32.29 -1.87
N SER A 8 -28.40 31.51 -2.93
CA SER A 8 -28.31 30.06 -2.90
C SER A 8 -26.87 29.64 -2.62
N LEU A 9 -26.63 29.10 -1.42
CA LEU A 9 -25.37 28.49 -1.02
C LEU A 9 -25.01 27.37 -2.01
N VAL A 10 -23.92 27.57 -2.76
CA VAL A 10 -23.33 26.55 -3.64
C VAL A 10 -22.88 25.37 -2.79
N GLY A 11 -23.21 24.18 -3.29
CA GLY A 11 -23.16 22.90 -2.61
C GLY A 11 -21.82 22.52 -1.98
N ILE A 12 -21.99 21.81 -0.88
CA ILE A 12 -21.05 21.18 0.03
C ILE A 12 -20.01 20.30 -0.68
N GLY A 13 -18.74 20.52 -0.33
CA GLY A 13 -17.80 19.45 0.03
C GLY A 13 -17.23 18.60 -1.10
N GLY A 14 -16.21 19.12 -1.79
CA GLY A 14 -15.21 18.23 -2.38
C GLY A 14 -14.49 17.48 -1.25
N LEU A 15 -14.79 16.19 -1.08
CA LEU A 15 -14.00 15.32 -0.22
C LEU A 15 -12.56 15.39 -0.71
N ALA A 16 -11.68 16.00 0.09
CA ALA A 16 -10.25 15.96 -0.15
C ALA A 16 -9.85 14.48 -0.28
N ALA A 17 -9.39 14.09 -1.47
CA ALA A 17 -8.74 12.80 -1.66
C ALA A 17 -7.45 12.83 -0.83
N THR A 18 -7.54 12.45 0.44
CA THR A 18 -6.38 12.20 1.29
C THR A 18 -5.78 10.87 0.86
N THR A 19 -5.16 10.83 -0.32
CA THR A 19 -4.17 9.80 -0.58
C THR A 19 -3.00 10.10 0.34
N THR A 20 -3.01 9.53 1.54
CA THR A 20 -1.79 9.40 2.36
C THR A 20 -0.86 8.41 1.67
N ALA A 21 -0.37 8.78 0.49
CA ALA A 21 0.72 8.15 -0.22
C ALA A 21 2.03 8.58 0.46
N ALA A 22 2.20 8.19 1.72
CA ALA A 22 3.36 8.58 2.50
C ALA A 22 3.65 7.54 3.58
N ASP A 23 3.73 6.28 3.18
CA ASP A 23 4.73 5.37 3.74
C ASP A 23 4.93 4.29 2.69
N ALA A 24 6.11 4.26 2.07
CA ALA A 24 6.48 3.10 1.29
C ALA A 24 6.62 1.95 2.29
N ARG A 25 5.83 0.90 2.10
CA ARG A 25 5.80 -0.23 3.03
C ARG A 25 6.37 -1.42 2.32
N VAL A 26 7.27 -2.11 3.02
CA VAL A 26 7.67 -3.44 2.61
C VAL A 26 6.54 -4.39 3.00
N VAL A 27 5.98 -5.07 2.01
CA VAL A 27 4.97 -6.11 2.21
C VAL A 27 5.64 -7.46 2.00
N CYS A 28 5.49 -8.36 2.97
CA CYS A 28 5.97 -9.73 2.85
C CYS A 28 4.83 -10.71 3.12
N ASN A 29 4.67 -11.73 2.28
CA ASN A 29 3.63 -12.74 2.44
C ASN A 29 4.15 -14.01 3.13
N ARG A 30 3.28 -14.92 3.56
CA ARG A 30 3.73 -16.18 4.17
C ARG A 30 4.51 -17.12 3.24
N TYR A 31 4.47 -16.88 1.93
CA TYR A 31 5.19 -17.64 0.92
C TYR A 31 6.65 -17.18 0.77
N GLY A 32 7.04 -16.16 1.54
CA GLY A 32 8.39 -15.63 1.53
C GLY A 32 8.59 -14.54 0.49
N ASP A 33 7.61 -14.15 -0.32
CA ASP A 33 7.79 -13.04 -1.25
C ASP A 33 7.63 -11.70 -0.52
N CYS A 34 8.59 -10.80 -0.75
CA CYS A 34 8.57 -9.43 -0.24
C CYS A 34 8.64 -8.43 -1.40
N TRP A 35 7.86 -7.36 -1.35
CA TRP A 35 7.89 -6.28 -2.34
C TRP A 35 7.58 -4.93 -1.68
N ARG A 36 7.89 -3.83 -2.39
CA ARG A 36 7.53 -2.49 -1.93
C ARG A 36 6.18 -2.10 -2.50
N GLU A 37 5.37 -1.45 -1.67
CA GLU A 37 4.12 -0.81 -2.09
C GLU A 37 4.11 0.66 -1.76
N THR A 38 3.50 1.43 -2.65
CA THR A 38 3.24 2.86 -2.46
C THR A 38 1.86 3.14 -1.88
N VAL A 39 0.95 2.16 -1.91
CA VAL A 39 -0.45 2.27 -1.45
C VAL A 39 -0.80 1.04 -0.61
N ARG A 40 -1.65 1.18 0.42
CA ARG A 40 -2.18 0.01 1.16
C ARG A 40 -3.38 -0.56 0.43
N TYR A 41 -3.28 -1.83 0.09
CA TYR A 41 -4.42 -2.60 -0.36
C TYR A 41 -4.84 -3.61 0.70
N ASP A 42 -6.11 -4.00 0.65
CA ASP A 42 -6.63 -5.09 1.45
C ASP A 42 -6.31 -6.42 0.77
N TYR A 43 -5.49 -7.22 1.45
CA TYR A 43 -5.12 -8.54 0.97
C TYR A 43 -6.07 -9.60 1.51
N PRO A 44 -6.29 -10.70 0.77
CA PRO A 44 -6.90 -11.88 1.33
C PRO A 44 -6.16 -12.31 2.60
N SER A 45 -6.88 -12.63 3.68
CA SER A 45 -6.29 -13.14 4.92
C SER A 45 -5.45 -14.39 4.67
N ALA A 46 -5.90 -15.21 3.72
CA ALA A 46 -5.18 -16.34 3.15
C ALA A 46 -3.93 -15.97 2.36
N LEU A 47 -3.41 -14.74 2.37
CA LEU A 47 -2.06 -14.40 1.90
C LEU A 47 -1.07 -14.25 3.06
N GLY A 48 -1.56 -13.99 4.27
CA GLY A 48 -0.74 -13.83 5.48
C GLY A 48 0.28 -12.70 5.33
N VAL A 49 -0.15 -11.53 4.85
CA VAL A 49 0.72 -10.37 4.64
C VAL A 49 1.17 -9.76 5.95
N ARG A 50 2.44 -9.37 6.00
CA ARG A 50 3.03 -8.55 7.04
C ARG A 50 3.60 -7.29 6.41
N PHE A 51 3.36 -6.17 7.06
CA PHE A 51 3.83 -4.86 6.63
C PHE A 51 5.00 -4.45 7.51
N TYR A 52 6.04 -3.94 6.88
CA TYR A 52 7.22 -3.42 7.54
C TYR A 52 7.55 -2.02 7.02
N ASP A 53 8.25 -1.26 7.86
CA ASP A 53 8.81 0.04 7.51
C ASP A 53 9.94 -0.06 6.46
N ASP A 54 10.28 1.07 5.83
CA ASP A 54 11.38 1.13 4.85
C ASP A 54 12.75 0.73 5.42
N ASN A 55 12.97 0.92 6.74
CA ASN A 55 14.22 0.52 7.41
C ASN A 55 14.34 -1.00 7.58
N TRP A 56 13.25 -1.75 7.44
CA TRP A 56 13.27 -3.21 7.48
C TRP A 56 14.12 -3.78 6.35
N ARG A 57 14.05 -3.17 5.16
CA ARG A 57 14.86 -3.62 4.02
C ARG A 57 16.33 -3.58 4.38
N HIS A 58 16.82 -2.49 4.96
CA HIS A 58 18.22 -2.37 5.38
C HIS A 58 18.62 -3.44 6.41
N ARG A 59 17.76 -3.71 7.40
CA ARG A 59 17.99 -4.79 8.39
C ARG A 59 18.01 -6.17 7.73
N TYR A 60 17.08 -6.44 6.82
CA TYR A 60 17.02 -7.67 6.04
C TYR A 60 18.31 -7.93 5.27
N TRP A 61 18.87 -6.92 4.60
CA TRP A 61 20.14 -7.04 3.87
C TRP A 61 21.35 -7.20 4.77
N ARG A 62 21.28 -6.71 6.02
CA ARG A 62 22.35 -6.88 7.00
C ARG A 62 22.35 -8.26 7.65
N ASP A 63 21.17 -8.87 7.76
CA ASP A 63 20.93 -10.17 8.39
C ASP A 63 20.41 -11.22 7.39
N ARG A 64 20.98 -11.26 6.18
CA ARG A 64 20.49 -12.14 5.09
C ARG A 64 20.43 -13.62 5.45
N ASP A 65 21.32 -14.10 6.33
CA ASP A 65 21.29 -15.49 6.77
C ASP A 65 20.06 -15.81 7.62
N ARG A 66 19.58 -14.86 8.44
CA ARG A 66 18.34 -15.02 9.23
C ARG A 66 17.09 -14.98 8.38
N TYR A 67 17.15 -14.33 7.22
CA TYR A 67 16.00 -14.10 6.36
C TYR A 67 16.13 -14.75 4.98
N ARG A 68 16.98 -15.77 4.84
CA ARG A 68 17.27 -16.46 3.58
C ARG A 68 16.05 -17.07 2.89
N SER A 69 14.97 -17.29 3.65
CA SER A 69 13.68 -17.78 3.16
C SER A 69 12.84 -16.71 2.45
N TRP A 70 13.14 -15.43 2.64
CA TRP A 70 12.42 -14.35 1.99
C TRP A 70 13.07 -13.99 0.64
N ARG A 71 12.24 -13.59 -0.31
CA ARG A 71 12.59 -13.33 -1.70
C ARG A 71 12.11 -11.94 -2.04
N TRP A 72 13.06 -11.03 -2.20
CA TRP A 72 12.75 -9.68 -2.66
C TRP A 72 12.29 -9.73 -4.12
N ARG A 73 11.18 -9.07 -4.42
CA ARG A 73 10.59 -9.00 -5.75
C ARG A 73 10.68 -7.58 -6.30
N ALA A 74 10.57 -7.50 -7.63
CA ALA A 74 10.52 -6.23 -8.31
C ALA A 74 9.28 -5.44 -7.87
N ASP A 75 9.42 -4.12 -7.84
CA ASP A 75 8.29 -3.23 -7.64
C ASP A 75 7.30 -3.43 -8.79
N HIS A 76 6.01 -3.42 -8.48
CA HIS A 76 4.95 -3.50 -9.48
C HIS A 76 3.98 -2.34 -9.27
N GLN A 77 3.44 -1.81 -10.37
CA GLN A 77 2.44 -0.74 -10.35
C GLN A 77 1.02 -1.34 -10.32
N GLY A 78 0.13 -0.77 -9.52
CA GLY A 78 -1.27 -1.21 -9.43
C GLY A 78 -1.55 -2.22 -8.33
N ARG A 79 -2.81 -2.65 -8.25
CA ARG A 79 -3.30 -3.58 -7.23
C ARG A 79 -2.92 -5.01 -7.55
N GLY A 80 -2.27 -5.67 -6.60
CA GLY A 80 -1.88 -7.06 -6.73
C GLY A 80 -0.92 -7.50 -5.63
N TYR A 81 -0.49 -8.76 -5.71
CA TYR A 81 0.50 -9.32 -4.81
C TYR A 81 1.40 -10.32 -5.52
N TRP A 82 2.62 -10.48 -5.00
CA TRP A 82 3.48 -11.58 -5.40
C TRP A 82 3.05 -12.87 -4.71
N ARG A 83 3.06 -13.98 -5.44
CA ARG A 83 2.92 -15.34 -4.88
C ARG A 83 3.80 -16.30 -5.66
N ASN A 84 4.77 -16.90 -4.98
CA ASN A 84 5.75 -17.82 -5.56
C ASN A 84 6.49 -17.22 -6.78
N GLY A 85 6.70 -15.90 -6.80
CA GLY A 85 7.35 -15.22 -7.92
C GLY A 85 6.46 -14.94 -9.13
N ILE A 86 5.14 -14.98 -8.98
CA ILE A 86 4.17 -14.50 -9.97
C ILE A 86 3.39 -13.33 -9.38
N TRP A 87 3.18 -12.27 -10.16
CA TRP A 87 2.32 -11.15 -9.79
C TRP A 87 0.85 -11.49 -10.11
N ILE A 88 -0.03 -11.36 -9.11
CA ILE A 88 -1.46 -11.64 -9.22
C ILE A 88 -2.23 -10.36 -8.91
N THR A 89 -3.08 -9.92 -9.84
CA THR A 89 -3.91 -8.71 -9.71
C THR A 89 -5.26 -8.99 -9.04
N PHE A 90 -5.85 -7.97 -8.40
CA PHE A 90 -7.18 -8.01 -7.77
C PHE A 90 -7.77 -6.60 -7.51
#